data_AF-G3AUT2-F1
#
_entry.id   AF-G3AUT2-F1
#
_cell.length_a   1.000
_cell.length_b   1.000
_cell.length_c   1.000
_cell.angle_alpha   90.00
_cell.angle_beta   90.00
_cell.angle_gamma   90.00
#
_symmetry.space_group_name_H-M   'P 1'
#
loop_
_entity.id
_entity.type
_entity.pdbx_description
1 polymer ?
#
loop_
_entity_poly.entity_id
_entity_poly.type
_entity_poly.pdbx_seq_one_letter_code
_entity_poly.pdbx_strand_id
1 'polypeptide(L)'
;MNHEVNEQIQILKLKRIKELINRLEESLNRERIPASNACELIINYVEETPDYLIPYNWKLPPERNKFAQYQKYQMMKPKRPSGCCTVV
;
A
#
# COMPACT_ATOMS: atom_id res chain seq x y z
N MET A 1 35.82 -37.90 12.87
CA MET A 1 35.14 -37.53 11.60
C MET A 1 33.62 -37.68 11.63
N ASN A 2 33.01 -38.88 11.52
CA ASN A 2 31.53 -38.98 11.44
C ASN A 2 30.78 -38.55 12.72
N HIS A 3 31.41 -38.68 13.90
CA HIS A 3 30.81 -38.30 15.17
C HIS A 3 30.76 -36.78 15.37
N GLU A 4 31.87 -36.08 15.09
CA GLU A 4 31.99 -34.61 15.19
C GLU A 4 31.02 -33.90 14.24
N VAL A 5 30.84 -34.41 13.02
CA VAL A 5 29.85 -33.88 12.07
C VAL A 5 28.43 -34.04 12.62
N ASN A 6 28.13 -35.17 13.26
CA ASN A 6 26.83 -35.40 13.88
C ASN A 6 26.58 -34.44 15.05
N GLU A 7 27.58 -34.22 15.91
CA GLU A 7 27.50 -33.25 17.00
C GLU A 7 27.28 -31.81 16.49
N GLN A 8 28.02 -31.40 15.45
CA GLN A 8 27.81 -30.09 14.81
C GLN A 8 26.39 -29.94 14.24
N ILE A 9 25.84 -31.00 13.63
CA ILE A 9 24.45 -31.01 13.15
C ILE A 9 23.46 -30.85 14.31
N GLN A 10 23.68 -31.49 15.46
CA GLN A 10 22.81 -31.35 16.63
C GLN A 10 22.86 -29.92 17.19
N ILE A 11 24.05 -29.31 17.25
CA ILE A 11 24.22 -27.91 17.69
C ILE A 11 23.45 -26.96 16.76
N LEU A 12 23.54 -27.14 15.45
CA LEU A 12 22.80 -26.33 14.47
C LEU A 12 21.29 -26.50 14.61
N LYS A 13 20.80 -27.73 14.81
CA LYS A 13 19.38 -27.99 15.05
C LYS A 13 18.89 -27.28 16.32
N LEU A 14 19.63 -27.39 17.41
CA LEU A 14 19.31 -26.73 18.67
C LEU A 14 19.28 -25.21 18.52
N LYS A 15 20.26 -24.64 17.80
CA LYS A 15 20.29 -23.20 17.50
C LYS A 15 19.03 -22.76 16.73
N ARG A 16 18.66 -23.48 15.67
CA ARG A 16 17.46 -23.17 14.87
C ARG A 16 16.17 -23.27 15.70
N ILE A 17 16.06 -24.26 16.57
CA ILE A 17 14.90 -24.40 17.46
C ILE A 17 14.81 -23.23 18.42
N LYS A 18 15.94 -22.82 19.03
CA LYS A 18 15.97 -21.65 19.92
C LYS A 18 15.61 -20.36 19.19
N GLU A 19 16.13 -20.16 17.98
CA GLU A 19 15.76 -19.01 17.15
C GLU A 19 14.26 -19.00 16.82
N LEU A 20 13.67 -20.17 16.54
CA LEU A 20 12.23 -20.28 16.31
C LEU A 20 11.43 -19.95 17.56
N ILE A 21 11.83 -20.47 18.73
CA ILE A 21 11.19 -20.17 20.01
C ILE A 21 11.18 -18.67 20.26
N ASN A 22 12.33 -18.00 20.11
CA ASN A 22 12.43 -16.55 20.30
C ASN A 22 11.47 -15.79 19.37
N ARG A 23 11.38 -16.17 18.08
CA ARG A 23 10.43 -15.54 17.14
C ARG A 23 8.96 -15.77 17.54
N LEU A 24 8.65 -16.94 18.08
CA LEU A 24 7.30 -17.26 18.54
C LEU A 24 6.95 -16.48 19.81
N GLU A 25 7.87 -16.37 20.75
CA GLU A 25 7.72 -15.53 21.96
C GLU A 25 7.53 -14.06 21.60
N GLU A 26 8.34 -13.52 20.67
CA GLU A 26 8.16 -12.17 20.14
C GLU A 26 6.78 -11.98 19.51
N SER A 27 6.32 -12.93 18.70
CA SER A 27 4.99 -12.88 18.07
C SER A 27 3.85 -12.98 19.08
N LEU A 28 4.02 -13.76 20.14
CA LEU A 28 3.05 -13.91 21.21
C LEU A 28 2.93 -12.62 22.01
N ASN A 29 4.06 -11.97 22.30
CA ASN A 29 4.17 -10.74 23.07
C ASN A 29 3.70 -9.48 22.30
N ARG A 30 3.38 -9.58 21.01
CA ARG A 30 2.80 -8.46 20.27
C ARG A 30 1.44 -8.07 20.85
N GLU A 31 1.31 -6.80 21.20
CA GLU A 31 0.02 -6.21 21.55
C GLU A 31 -0.95 -6.31 20.36
N ARG A 32 -2.18 -6.72 20.64
CA ARG A 32 -3.25 -6.84 19.65
C ARG A 32 -4.39 -5.93 20.04
N ILE A 33 -4.95 -5.23 19.06
CA ILE A 33 -6.20 -4.49 19.23
C ILE A 33 -7.39 -5.36 18.80
N PRO A 34 -8.57 -5.18 19.41
CA PRO A 34 -9.79 -5.83 18.94
C PRO A 34 -10.09 -5.48 17.48
N ALA A 35 -10.64 -6.44 16.74
CA ALA A 35 -10.99 -6.24 15.33
C ALA A 35 -12.00 -5.09 15.14
N SER A 36 -12.97 -4.94 16.05
CA SER A 36 -13.93 -3.83 16.05
C SER A 36 -13.23 -2.47 16.06
N ASN A 37 -12.23 -2.30 16.94
CA ASN A 37 -11.50 -1.04 17.09
C ASN A 37 -10.61 -0.79 15.86
N ALA A 38 -9.99 -1.84 15.32
CA ALA A 38 -9.22 -1.73 14.08
C ALA A 38 -10.09 -1.29 12.91
N CYS A 39 -11.30 -1.84 12.78
CA CYS A 39 -12.27 -1.44 11.76
C CYS A 39 -12.72 0.02 11.94
N GLU A 40 -12.99 0.44 13.16
CA GLU A 40 -13.38 1.83 13.46
C GLU A 40 -12.28 2.83 13.07
N LEU A 41 -11.01 2.52 13.37
CA LEU A 41 -9.87 3.34 12.94
C LEU A 41 -9.79 3.48 11.41
N ILE A 42 -10.06 2.40 10.67
CA ILE A 42 -10.07 2.41 9.20
C ILE A 42 -11.22 3.28 8.68
N ILE A 43 -12.43 3.12 9.25
CA ILE A 43 -13.60 3.91 8.87
C ILE A 43 -13.33 5.39 9.07
N ASN A 44 -12.88 5.78 10.28
CA ASN A 44 -12.59 7.17 10.61
C ASN A 44 -11.55 7.77 9.63
N TYR A 45 -10.49 7.03 9.33
CA TYR A 45 -9.47 7.49 8.38
C TYR A 45 -10.05 7.74 6.98
N VAL A 46 -10.90 6.83 6.48
CA VAL A 46 -11.52 6.92 5.16
C VAL A 46 -12.58 8.03 5.09
N GLU A 47 -13.27 8.32 6.20
CA GLU A 47 -14.23 9.42 6.31
C GLU A 47 -13.56 10.80 6.36
N GLU A 48 -12.35 10.90 6.90
CA GLU A 48 -11.60 12.16 6.97
C GLU A 48 -10.73 12.41 5.73
N THR A 49 -10.27 11.34 5.07
CA THR A 49 -9.33 11.42 3.95
C THR A 49 -10.06 11.43 2.60
N PRO A 50 -10.01 12.54 1.84
CA PRO A 50 -10.69 12.61 0.55
C PRO A 50 -10.06 11.73 -0.52
N ASP A 51 -10.87 10.84 -1.11
CA ASP A 51 -10.54 10.09 -2.33
C ASP A 51 -11.38 10.59 -3.52
N TYR A 52 -10.75 11.38 -4.38
CA TYR A 52 -11.38 11.98 -5.55
C TYR A 52 -11.69 11.00 -6.69
N LEU A 53 -11.26 9.73 -6.59
CA LEU A 53 -11.69 8.66 -7.49
C LEU A 53 -13.10 8.15 -7.15
N ILE A 54 -13.63 8.50 -5.97
CA ILE A 54 -14.98 8.18 -5.51
C ILE A 54 -15.82 9.47 -5.47
N PRO A 55 -16.31 9.96 -6.64
CA PRO A 55 -16.92 11.27 -6.77
C PRO A 55 -18.26 11.46 -6.04
N TYR A 56 -18.88 10.37 -5.58
CA TYR A 56 -20.11 10.43 -4.77
C TYR A 56 -19.84 11.05 -3.40
N ASN A 57 -18.73 10.66 -2.76
CA ASN A 57 -18.33 11.16 -1.44
C ASN A 57 -17.45 12.41 -1.56
N TRP A 58 -16.50 12.42 -2.51
CA TRP A 58 -15.48 13.45 -2.60
C TRP A 58 -15.36 14.00 -4.02
N LYS A 59 -15.60 15.31 -4.17
CA LYS A 59 -15.49 15.97 -5.48
C LYS A 59 -14.23 16.82 -5.54
N LEU A 60 -13.34 16.49 -6.48
CA LEU A 60 -12.20 17.35 -6.79
C LEU A 60 -12.71 18.57 -7.56
N PRO A 61 -12.43 19.80 -7.09
CA PRO A 61 -12.79 21.00 -7.83
C PRO A 61 -12.18 20.98 -9.25
N PRO A 62 -12.91 21.43 -10.29
CA PRO A 62 -12.41 21.47 -11.67
C PRO A 62 -11.09 22.24 -11.82
N GLU A 63 -10.84 23.22 -10.96
CA GLU A 63 -9.63 24.05 -10.90
C GLU A 63 -8.41 23.28 -10.38
N ARG A 64 -8.63 22.14 -9.73
CA ARG A 64 -7.57 21.23 -9.27
C ARG A 64 -7.46 19.97 -10.13
N ASN A 65 -8.50 19.67 -10.91
CA ASN A 65 -8.51 18.53 -11.83
C ASN A 65 -7.83 18.89 -13.16
N LYS A 66 -6.59 18.42 -13.35
CA LYS A 66 -5.79 18.64 -14.57
C LYS A 66 -6.47 18.11 -15.84
N PHE A 67 -7.20 16.99 -15.76
CA PHE A 67 -7.92 16.43 -16.90
C PHE A 67 -9.10 17.33 -17.31
N ALA A 68 -9.85 17.83 -16.32
CA ALA A 68 -10.93 18.77 -16.58
C ALA A 68 -10.42 20.08 -17.19
N GLN A 69 -9.28 20.60 -16.70
CA GLN A 69 -8.62 21.77 -17.29
C GLN A 69 -8.17 21.53 -18.72
N TYR A 70 -7.57 20.36 -18.98
CA TYR A 70 -7.12 19.99 -20.32
C TYR A 70 -8.29 19.84 -21.29
N GLN A 71 -9.41 19.23 -20.87
CA GLN A 71 -10.63 19.17 -21.68
C GLN A 71 -11.17 20.56 -22.00
N LYS A 72 -11.25 21.46 -21.00
CA LYS A 72 -11.65 22.86 -21.23
C LYS A 72 -10.73 23.55 -22.23
N TYR A 73 -9.41 23.39 -22.10
CA TYR A 73 -8.43 23.93 -23.04
C TYR A 73 -8.62 23.37 -24.46
N GLN A 74 -8.85 22.05 -24.60
CA GLN A 74 -9.13 21.45 -25.91
C GLN A 74 -10.41 21.97 -26.56
N MET A 75 -11.48 22.15 -25.78
CA MET A 75 -12.74 22.72 -26.28
C MET A 75 -12.59 24.17 -26.73
N MET A 76 -11.73 24.95 -26.07
CA MET A 76 -11.43 26.34 -26.43
C MET A 76 -10.41 26.45 -27.58
N LYS A 77 -9.71 25.37 -27.92
CA LYS A 77 -8.72 25.39 -29.00
C LYS A 77 -9.44 25.51 -30.35
N PRO A 78 -9.12 26.54 -31.17
CA PRO A 78 -9.74 26.67 -32.49
C PRO A 78 -9.42 25.43 -33.33
N LYS A 79 -10.46 24.81 -33.91
CA LYS A 79 -10.32 23.69 -34.85
C LYS A 79 -9.58 24.16 -36.10
N ARG A 80 -8.24 24.05 -36.10
CA ARG A 80 -7.44 24.24 -37.31
C ARG A 80 -7.62 23.01 -38.21
N PRO A 81 -7.71 23.18 -39.54
CA PRO A 81 -7.79 22.05 -40.46
C PRO A 81 -6.55 21.18 -40.29
N SER A 82 -6.78 19.87 -40.29
CA SER A 82 -5.85 18.77 -40.04
C SER A 82 -4.41 19.02 -40.52
N GLY A 83 -3.51 19.30 -39.58
CA GLY A 83 -2.06 19.20 -39.74
C GLY A 83 -1.52 18.19 -38.72
N CYS A 84 -1.14 17.02 -39.21
CA CYS A 84 -0.58 15.91 -38.44
C CYS A 84 0.74 16.32 -37.79
N CYS A 85 0.82 16.27 -36.46
CA CYS A 85 2.05 16.14 -35.67
C CYS A 85 1.66 15.56 -34.30
N THR A 86 1.98 14.29 -34.05
CA THR A 86 1.96 13.67 -32.71
C THR A 86 3.36 13.76 -32.14
N VAL A 87 3.49 14.15 -30.86
CA VAL A 87 4.76 14.04 -30.13
C VAL A 87 4.86 12.60 -29.64
N VAL A 88 5.94 11.91 -30.03
CA VAL A 88 6.35 10.60 -29.51
C VAL A 88 7.03 10.79 -28.16
#